data_AF-A0A497KZR0-F1
#
_entry.id   AF-A0A497KZR0-F1
#
_cell.length_a   1.000
_cell.length_b   1.000
_cell.length_c   1.000
_cell.angle_alpha   90.00
_cell.angle_beta   90.00
_cell.angle_gamma   90.00
#
_symmetry.space_group_name_H-M   'P 1'
#
loop_
_entity.id
_entity.type
_entity.pdbx_description
1 polymer ?
#
loop_
_entity_poly.entity_id
_entity_poly.type
_entity_poly.pdbx_seq_one_letter_code
_entity_poly.pdbx_strand_id
1 'polypeptide(L)'
;HNCLWLVKAIAVLMEPVMPAKADALWAQLYGEPRRNVPLSEALAPLVTGTKIGKPTPLFEQVPEEEIKRLSEMVSQRIAKARG
;
A
#
# COMPACT_ATOMS: atom_id res chain seq x y z
N HIS A 1 18.47 -0.64 12.84
CA HIS A 1 18.81 -0.03 11.53
C HIS A 1 18.03 -0.66 10.37
N ASN A 2 17.77 -1.98 10.37
CA ASN A 2 17.19 -2.69 9.22
C ASN A 2 15.69 -2.47 8.93
N CYS A 3 14.84 -2.22 9.93
CA CYS A 3 13.39 -2.21 9.70
C CYS A 3 12.94 -1.11 8.73
N LEU A 4 13.56 0.08 8.78
CA LEU A 4 13.25 1.17 7.85
C LEU A 4 13.70 0.87 6.42
N TRP A 5 14.78 0.12 6.24
CA TRP A 5 15.23 -0.34 4.93
C TRP A 5 14.26 -1.35 4.34
N LEU A 6 13.77 -2.27 5.17
CA LEU A 6 12.73 -3.21 4.78
C LEU A 6 11.44 -2.48 4.40
N VAL A 7 11.04 -1.46 5.15
CA VAL A 7 9.85 -0.64 4.84
C VAL A 7 10.03 0.08 3.50
N LYS A 8 11.21 0.65 3.21
CA LYS A 8 11.51 1.25 1.91
C LYS A 8 11.44 0.21 0.78
N ALA A 9 12.02 -0.98 0.97
CA ALA A 9 11.95 -2.06 -0.01
C ALA A 9 10.49 -2.48 -0.28
N ILE A 10 9.69 -2.60 0.77
CA ILE A 10 8.26 -2.88 0.65
C ILE A 10 7.54 -1.76 -0.12
N ALA A 11 7.88 -0.48 0.10
CA ALA A 11 7.30 0.63 -0.65
C ALA A 11 7.54 0.52 -2.17
N VAL A 12 8.75 0.11 -2.58
CA VAL A 12 9.08 -0.16 -3.99
C VAL A 12 8.26 -1.33 -4.54
N LEU A 13 8.12 -2.42 -3.78
CA LEU A 13 7.36 -3.60 -4.20
C LEU A 13 5.84 -3.38 -4.21
N MET A 14 5.34 -2.45 -3.39
CA MET A 14 3.94 -2.09 -3.33
C MET A 14 3.50 -1.24 -4.51
N GLU A 15 4.38 -0.50 -5.15
CA GLU A 15 4.05 0.39 -6.27
C GLU A 15 3.26 -0.30 -7.41
N PRO A 16 3.66 -1.46 -7.94
CA PRO A 16 2.92 -2.13 -9.02
C PRO A 16 1.58 -2.76 -8.60
N VAL A 17 1.37 -3.01 -7.30
CA VAL A 17 0.16 -3.71 -6.79
C VAL A 17 -0.83 -2.75 -6.13
N MET A 18 -0.32 -1.77 -5.40
CA MET A 18 -1.06 -0.80 -4.58
C MET A 18 -0.40 0.59 -4.65
N PRO A 19 -0.44 1.27 -5.82
CA PRO A 19 0.29 2.53 -6.04
C PRO A 19 -0.09 3.63 -5.04
N ALA A 20 -1.39 3.73 -4.69
CA ALA A 20 -1.85 4.71 -3.71
C ALA A 20 -1.29 4.47 -2.29
N LYS A 21 -1.09 3.21 -1.91
CA LYS A 21 -0.51 2.87 -0.60
C LYS A 21 1.01 3.03 -0.61
N ALA A 22 1.66 2.75 -1.74
CA ALA A 22 3.08 3.07 -1.92
C ALA A 22 3.33 4.59 -1.80
N ASP A 23 2.53 5.44 -2.47
CA ASP A 23 2.61 6.90 -2.37
C ASP A 23 2.47 7.39 -0.91
N ALA A 24 1.50 6.87 -0.18
CA ALA A 24 1.30 7.21 1.23
C ALA A 24 2.49 6.78 2.11
N LEU A 25 3.09 5.62 1.83
CA LEU A 25 4.27 5.13 2.55
C LEU A 25 5.51 6.00 2.25
N TRP A 26 5.71 6.41 0.99
CA TRP A 26 6.77 7.33 0.60
C TRP A 26 6.62 8.69 1.27
N ALA A 27 5.40 9.22 1.32
CA ALA A 27 5.10 10.46 2.02
C ALA A 27 5.41 10.37 3.53
N GLN A 28 5.18 9.23 4.18
CA GLN A 28 5.57 9.02 5.57
C GLN A 28 7.11 8.95 5.76
N LEU A 29 7.82 8.34 4.82
CA LEU A 29 9.28 8.16 4.90
C LEU A 29 10.09 9.43 4.55
N TYR A 30 9.65 10.18 3.54
CA TYR A 30 10.41 11.30 2.96
C TYR A 30 9.64 12.63 2.93
N GLY A 31 8.38 12.65 3.36
CA GLY A 31 7.52 13.85 3.31
C GLY A 31 6.89 14.11 1.95
N GLU A 32 7.23 13.33 0.92
CA GLU A 32 6.75 13.45 -0.45
C GLU A 32 6.41 12.07 -1.04
N PRO A 33 5.36 11.96 -1.88
CA PRO A 33 5.11 10.75 -2.65
C PRO A 33 6.20 10.55 -3.71
N ARG A 34 6.51 9.28 -4.03
CA ARG A 34 7.46 8.92 -5.08
C ARG A 34 6.85 7.86 -5.98
N ARG A 35 7.05 8.03 -7.28
CA ARG A 35 6.57 7.15 -8.34
C ARG A 35 7.68 6.81 -9.33
N ASN A 36 7.48 5.73 -10.06
CA ASN A 36 8.41 5.14 -11.02
C ASN A 36 9.78 4.86 -10.37
N VAL A 37 9.77 4.37 -9.13
CA VAL A 37 11.02 4.09 -8.41
C VAL A 37 11.62 2.80 -8.97
N PRO A 38 12.91 2.78 -9.37
CA PRO A 38 13.51 1.58 -9.92
C PRO A 38 13.60 0.48 -8.86
N LEU A 39 13.44 -0.79 -9.27
CA LEU A 39 13.49 -1.92 -8.34
C LEU A 39 14.81 -2.00 -7.57
N SER A 40 15.92 -1.55 -8.16
CA SER A 40 17.23 -1.46 -7.51
C SER A 40 17.21 -0.61 -6.23
N GLU A 41 16.31 0.35 -6.14
CA GLU A 41 16.16 1.24 -4.98
C GLU A 41 15.71 0.49 -3.72
N ALA A 42 15.08 -0.68 -3.88
CA ALA A 42 14.71 -1.56 -2.77
C ALA A 42 15.93 -2.10 -2.02
N LEU A 43 17.09 -2.20 -2.68
CA LEU A 43 18.34 -2.66 -2.10
C LEU A 43 19.21 -1.50 -1.57
N ALA A 44 18.89 -0.26 -1.96
CA ALA A 44 19.65 0.90 -1.57
C ALA A 44 19.33 1.29 -0.11
N PRO A 45 20.35 1.51 0.74
CA PRO A 45 20.14 1.88 2.13
C PRO A 45 19.40 3.24 2.24
N LEU A 46 18.66 3.43 3.34
CA LEU A 46 18.14 4.75 3.67
C LEU A 46 19.30 5.69 3.99
N VAL A 47 19.19 6.94 3.53
CA VAL A 47 20.13 8.00 3.88
C VAL A 47 20.01 8.29 5.38
N THR A 48 21.13 8.22 6.10
CA THR A 48 21.17 8.53 7.53
C THR A 48 20.80 10.00 7.78
N GLY A 49 20.02 10.26 8.83
CA GLY A 49 19.54 11.61 9.14
C GLY A 49 18.31 12.06 8.33
N THR A 50 17.70 11.19 7.52
CA THR A 50 16.41 11.47 6.88
C THR A 50 15.35 11.75 7.94
N LYS A 51 14.67 12.90 7.83
CA LYS A 51 13.55 13.24 8.70
C LYS A 51 12.33 12.43 8.30
N ILE A 52 11.90 11.54 9.19
CA ILE A 52 10.72 10.70 8.99
C ILE A 52 9.50 11.43 9.58
N GLY A 53 8.39 11.40 8.85
CA GLY A 53 7.13 11.96 9.30
C GLY A 53 6.51 11.14 10.44
N LYS A 54 5.40 11.63 11.00
CA LYS A 54 4.65 10.85 12.00
C LYS A 54 3.98 9.66 11.31
N PRO A 55 4.20 8.42 11.77
CA PRO A 55 3.59 7.25 11.16
C PRO A 55 2.07 7.29 11.33
N THR A 56 1.35 6.88 10.28
CA THR A 56 -0.11 6.73 10.30
C THR A 56 -0.50 5.35 9.75
N PRO A 57 -1.61 4.75 10.22
CA PRO A 57 -2.06 3.45 9.73
C PRO A 57 -2.23 3.45 8.20
N LEU A 58 -1.56 2.52 7.51
CA LEU A 58 -1.60 2.44 6.05
C LEU A 58 -2.86 1.72 5.55
N PHE A 59 -3.41 0.81 6.35
CA PHE A 59 -4.57 -0.01 6.02
C PHE A 59 -5.61 0.09 7.12
N GLU A 60 -6.86 0.00 6.69
CA GLU A 60 -8.01 -0.15 7.56
C GLU A 60 -8.62 -1.52 7.30
N GLN A 61 -9.08 -2.17 8.35
CA GLN A 61 -9.75 -3.47 8.23
C GLN A 61 -11.12 -3.26 7.59
N VAL A 62 -11.44 -4.11 6.60
CA VAL A 62 -12.77 -4.10 5.99
C VAL A 62 -13.78 -4.73 6.97
N PRO A 63 -14.90 -4.05 7.29
CA PRO A 63 -15.93 -4.60 8.17
C PRO A 63 -16.60 -5.85 7.59
N GLU A 64 -16.96 -6.82 8.44
CA GLU A 64 -17.65 -8.04 8.00
C GLU A 64 -18.97 -7.77 7.29
N GLU A 65 -19.73 -6.79 7.76
CA GLU A 65 -21.01 -6.41 7.15
C GLU A 65 -20.84 -5.86 5.72
N GLU A 66 -19.73 -5.18 5.45
CA GLU A 66 -19.38 -4.72 4.10
C GLU A 66 -19.00 -5.90 3.19
N ILE A 67 -18.25 -6.88 3.71
CA ILE A 67 -17.90 -8.11 2.99
C ILE A 67 -19.16 -8.89 2.60
N LYS A 68 -20.10 -9.07 3.54
CA LYS A 68 -21.38 -9.76 3.29
C LYS A 68 -22.19 -9.06 2.19
N ARG A 69 -22.38 -7.75 2.32
CA ARG A 69 -23.14 -6.93 1.36
C ARG A 69 -22.59 -7.03 -0.06
N LEU A 70 -21.26 -6.94 -0.21
CA LEU A 70 -20.61 -7.03 -1.53
C LEU A 70 -20.73 -8.44 -2.12
N SER A 71 -20.61 -9.49 -1.30
CA SER A 71 -20.74 -10.89 -1.74
C SER A 71 -22.16 -11.21 -2.23
N GLU A 72 -23.18 -10.72 -1.53
CA GLU A 72 -24.58 -10.85 -1.93
C GLU A 72 -24.85 -10.15 -3.27
N MET A 73 -24.32 -8.93 -3.44
CA MET A 73 -24.48 -8.18 -4.69
C MET A 73 -23.89 -8.92 -5.90
N VAL A 74 -22.70 -9.51 -5.74
CA VAL A 74 -22.06 -10.32 -6.79
C VAL A 74 -22.92 -11.55 -7.10
N SER A 75 -23.43 -12.24 -6.08
CA SER A 75 -24.26 -13.43 -6.24
C SER A 75 -25.57 -13.13 -6.99
N GLN A 76 -26.22 -12.01 -6.68
CA GLN A 76 -27.43 -11.56 -7.37
C GLN A 76 -27.18 -11.25 -8.86
N ARG A 77 -26.03 -10.64 -9.19
CA ARG A 77 -25.65 -10.36 -10.58
C ARG A 77 -25.38 -11.63 -11.38
N ILE A 78 -24.71 -12.62 -10.78
CA ILE A 78 -24.48 -13.92 -11.41
C ILE A 78 -25.81 -14.65 -11.67
N ALA A 79 -26.73 -14.64 -10.71
CA ALA A 79 -28.04 -15.27 -10.86
C ALA A 79 -28.87 -14.63 -11.99
N LYS A 80 -28.87 -13.30 -12.09
CA LYS A 80 -29.56 -12.56 -13.16
C LYS A 80 -28.94 -12.73 -14.55
N ALA A 81 -27.66 -13.09 -14.65
CA ALA A 81 -26.99 -13.31 -15.93
C ALA A 81 -27.10 -14.75 -16.44
N ARG A 82 -27.49 -15.70 -15.56
CA ARG A 82 -27.67 -17.12 -15.91
C ARG A 82 -29.13 -17.50 -16.21
N GLY A 83 -30.10 -16.70 -15.78
CA GLY A 83 -31.52 -16.82 -16.12
C GLY A 83 -31.89 -15.89 -17.27
#